data_AF-A0A8S1ERG6-F1
#
_entry.id   AF-A0A8S1ERG6-F1
#
_cell.length_a   1.000
_cell.length_b   1.000
_cell.length_c   1.000
_cell.angle_alpha   90.00
_cell.angle_beta   90.00
_cell.angle_gamma   90.00
#
_symmetry.space_group_name_H-M   'P 1'
#
loop_
_entity.id
_entity.type
_entity.pdbx_description
1 polymer ?
#
loop_
_entity_poly.entity_id
_entity_poly.type
_entity_poly.pdbx_seq_one_letter_code
_entity_poly.pdbx_strand_id
1 'polypeptide(L)'
;MSRNPFDDDYRGSSASSAQPIKSYSTMGQGNIEDEADYYEKEIEKYLQESLDSTERSRRHLENSEKIGVATAQELLEQREKLERTEKNLDEIHRTTQMTQRNLNSLKSVFGGFFKNKFSKKPQEASDSASTTVPQSKSASRLSETASGLSSGTTSASFSGPSGRTLNESSRNAIKGTRWEAMDNQIDENLDMMSANLRNLQRLGMDLGKEVDSQNEMLDRIHTKAERNDAIVRDQDKQMQKILGSGPSSSATATTTAESLTPSLDTSTKMSLMMKATSLFR
;
A
#
# COMPACT_ATOMS: atom_id res chain seq x y z
N MET A 1 -20.53 -17.69 -8.92
CA MET A 1 -19.43 -17.80 -9.90
C MET A 1 -19.29 -16.44 -10.56
N SER A 2 -18.18 -15.75 -10.29
CA SER A 2 -17.87 -14.43 -10.84
C SER A 2 -17.74 -14.54 -12.36
N ARG A 3 -18.55 -13.78 -13.10
CA ARG A 3 -18.56 -13.82 -14.56
C ARG A 3 -17.52 -12.82 -15.05
N ASN A 4 -16.51 -13.35 -15.75
CA ASN A 4 -15.37 -12.59 -16.23
C ASN A 4 -15.85 -11.55 -17.27
N PRO A 5 -15.57 -10.24 -17.09
CA PRO A 5 -16.08 -9.18 -17.97
C PRO A 5 -15.44 -9.15 -19.38
N PHE A 6 -14.63 -10.15 -19.71
CA PHE A 6 -13.99 -10.32 -21.02
C PHE A 6 -14.57 -11.49 -21.84
N ASP A 7 -15.56 -12.21 -21.30
CA ASP A 7 -16.08 -13.44 -21.93
C ASP A 7 -17.22 -13.18 -22.95
N ASP A 8 -17.81 -11.97 -23.03
CA ASP A 8 -19.01 -11.72 -23.84
C ASP A 8 -18.76 -11.28 -25.30
N ASP A 9 -17.51 -11.06 -25.74
CA ASP A 9 -17.23 -10.49 -27.07
C ASP A 9 -16.43 -11.37 -28.04
N TYR A 10 -16.15 -12.64 -27.72
CA TYR A 10 -15.50 -13.54 -28.68
C TYR A 10 -16.51 -14.18 -29.65
N ARG A 11 -17.08 -13.37 -30.55
CA ARG A 11 -17.71 -13.89 -31.77
C ARG A 11 -16.61 -14.42 -32.69
N GLY A 12 -16.39 -15.74 -32.67
CA GLY A 12 -15.63 -16.43 -33.69
C GLY A 12 -16.26 -16.16 -35.06
N SER A 13 -15.59 -15.34 -35.87
CA SER A 13 -16.03 -15.08 -37.24
C SER A 13 -15.78 -16.32 -38.09
N SER A 14 -16.83 -17.10 -38.33
CA SER A 14 -16.87 -18.10 -39.37
C SER A 14 -16.89 -17.39 -40.73
N ALA A 15 -15.72 -17.19 -41.34
CA ALA A 15 -15.61 -16.71 -42.70
C ALA A 15 -14.52 -17.46 -43.46
N SER A 16 -14.73 -18.77 -43.68
CA SER A 16 -14.22 -19.40 -44.90
C SER A 16 -15.09 -18.93 -46.06
N SER A 17 -14.68 -17.86 -46.74
CA SER A 17 -15.08 -17.65 -48.14
C SER A 17 -14.06 -16.73 -48.77
N ALA A 18 -13.57 -17.13 -49.94
CA ALA A 18 -12.63 -16.41 -50.77
C ALA A 18 -13.00 -14.92 -50.89
N GLN A 19 -12.25 -14.06 -50.23
CA GLN A 19 -12.23 -12.63 -50.54
C GLN A 19 -10.96 -12.37 -51.34
N PRO A 20 -11.04 -11.71 -52.50
CA PRO A 20 -9.85 -11.35 -53.25
C PRO A 20 -8.96 -10.44 -52.39
N ILE A 21 -7.69 -10.82 -52.28
CA ILE A 21 -6.63 -9.98 -51.74
C ILE A 21 -6.72 -8.65 -52.48
N LYS A 22 -6.93 -7.54 -51.76
CA LYS A 22 -6.93 -6.19 -52.36
C LYS A 22 -5.54 -5.94 -52.94
N SER A 23 -5.42 -6.15 -54.24
CA SER A 23 -4.22 -5.85 -55.02
C SER A 23 -4.11 -4.33 -55.19
N TYR A 24 -3.02 -3.75 -54.70
CA TYR A 24 -2.62 -2.38 -55.01
C TYR A 24 -2.09 -2.35 -56.44
N SER A 25 -2.98 -2.32 -57.42
CA SER A 25 -2.61 -2.17 -58.82
C SER A 25 -3.69 -1.38 -59.56
N THR A 26 -3.35 -0.12 -59.82
CA THR A 26 -3.80 0.71 -60.94
C THR A 26 -5.28 1.13 -60.95
N MET A 27 -5.53 2.32 -60.40
CA MET A 27 -6.46 3.32 -60.92
C MET A 27 -5.59 4.55 -61.17
N GLY A 28 -5.14 4.82 -62.39
CA GLY A 28 -5.87 5.68 -63.33
C GLY A 28 -5.04 6.96 -63.50
N GLN A 29 -4.67 7.31 -64.73
CA GLN A 29 -3.94 8.53 -65.04
C GLN A 29 -4.72 9.77 -64.57
N GLY A 30 -4.33 10.35 -63.44
CA GLY A 30 -4.86 11.60 -62.93
C GLY A 30 -4.05 12.06 -61.72
N ASN A 31 -3.28 13.14 -61.89
CA ASN A 31 -2.54 13.91 -60.89
C ASN A 31 -1.82 13.11 -59.79
N ILE A 32 -0.60 12.66 -60.12
CA ILE A 32 0.38 12.11 -59.17
C ILE A 32 0.62 13.07 -57.99
N GLU A 33 0.46 14.38 -58.21
CA GLU A 33 0.55 15.43 -57.20
C GLU A 33 -0.58 15.32 -56.16
N ASP A 34 -1.83 15.07 -56.58
CA ASP A 34 -2.97 14.90 -55.66
C ASP A 34 -2.84 13.64 -54.78
N GLU A 35 -2.24 12.58 -55.33
CA GLU A 35 -1.96 11.33 -54.60
C GLU A 35 -0.80 11.49 -53.59
N ALA A 36 0.26 12.21 -53.96
CA ALA A 36 1.36 12.52 -53.06
C ALA A 36 0.91 13.37 -51.87
N ASP A 37 0.13 14.42 -52.12
CA ASP A 37 -0.43 15.29 -51.08
C ASP A 37 -1.37 14.53 -50.11
N TYR A 38 -2.12 13.55 -50.65
CA TYR A 38 -2.96 12.68 -49.83
C TYR A 38 -2.15 11.83 -48.85
N TYR A 39 -1.10 11.14 -49.32
CA TYR A 39 -0.24 10.35 -48.44
C TYR A 39 0.53 11.22 -47.46
N GLU A 40 0.95 12.41 -47.87
CA GLU A 40 1.62 13.36 -47.01
C GLU A 40 0.78 13.71 -45.79
N LYS A 41 -0.48 14.07 -46.04
CA LYS A 41 -1.44 14.42 -45.00
C LYS A 41 -1.77 13.25 -44.08
N GLU A 42 -1.85 12.05 -44.63
CA GLU A 42 -2.12 10.84 -43.85
C GLU A 42 -0.94 10.48 -42.93
N ILE A 43 0.31 10.58 -43.42
CA ILE A 43 1.52 10.38 -42.60
C ILE A 43 1.58 11.38 -41.45
N GLU A 44 1.35 12.66 -41.74
CA GLU A 44 1.34 13.72 -40.73
C GLU A 44 0.28 13.47 -39.65
N LYS A 45 -0.93 13.06 -40.06
CA LYS A 45 -2.00 12.71 -39.13
C LYS A 45 -1.58 11.59 -38.18
N TYR A 46 -0.99 10.51 -38.68
CA TYR A 46 -0.54 9.39 -37.82
C TYR A 46 0.62 9.79 -36.90
N LEU A 47 1.56 10.60 -37.36
CA LEU A 47 2.66 11.11 -36.53
C LEU A 47 2.12 12.00 -35.41
N GLN A 48 1.19 12.91 -35.72
CA GLN A 48 0.57 13.76 -34.71
C GLN A 48 -0.22 12.94 -33.68
N GLU A 49 -1.02 11.97 -34.14
CA GLU A 49 -1.77 11.09 -33.24
C GLU A 49 -0.83 10.27 -32.34
N SER A 50 0.28 9.77 -32.88
CA SER A 50 1.31 9.04 -32.14
C SER A 50 2.00 9.94 -31.12
N LEU A 51 2.33 11.16 -31.49
CA LEU A 51 2.93 12.13 -30.58
C LEU A 51 2.01 12.44 -29.41
N ASP A 52 0.74 12.79 -29.68
CA ASP A 52 -0.24 13.07 -28.64
C ASP A 52 -0.47 11.85 -27.74
N SER A 53 -0.45 10.64 -28.32
CA SER A 53 -0.60 9.38 -27.58
C SER A 53 0.58 9.10 -26.65
N THR A 54 1.82 9.28 -27.13
CA THR A 54 3.02 9.12 -26.30
C THR A 54 3.09 10.18 -25.20
N GLU A 55 2.69 11.41 -25.46
CA GLU A 55 2.66 12.47 -24.45
C GLU A 55 1.65 12.17 -23.33
N ARG A 56 0.42 11.75 -23.69
CA ARG A 56 -0.58 11.30 -22.71
C ARG A 56 -0.06 10.15 -21.88
N SER A 57 0.53 9.15 -22.54
CA SER A 57 1.06 7.95 -21.87
C SER A 57 2.18 8.30 -20.90
N ARG A 58 3.12 9.16 -21.30
CA ARG A 58 4.17 9.68 -20.40
C ARG A 58 3.59 10.35 -19.17
N ARG A 59 2.60 11.24 -19.35
CA ARG A 59 1.92 11.93 -18.23
C ARG A 59 1.23 10.94 -17.29
N HIS A 60 0.60 9.90 -17.83
CA HIS A 60 -0.01 8.84 -17.02
C HIS A 60 1.03 8.06 -16.21
N LEU A 61 2.19 7.76 -16.79
CA LEU A 61 3.27 7.07 -16.09
C LEU A 61 3.87 7.93 -14.97
N GLU A 62 4.11 9.22 -15.22
CA GLU A 62 4.60 10.14 -14.19
C GLU A 62 3.61 10.29 -13.02
N ASN A 63 2.32 10.36 -13.32
CA ASN A 63 1.29 10.38 -12.29
C ASN A 63 1.24 9.06 -11.51
N SER A 64 1.39 7.93 -12.20
CA SER A 64 1.44 6.61 -11.56
C SER A 64 2.65 6.48 -10.64
N GLU A 65 3.79 7.04 -11.03
CA GLU A 65 5.02 7.04 -10.21
C GLU A 65 4.81 7.87 -8.94
N LYS A 66 4.25 9.07 -9.06
CA LYS A 66 3.91 9.91 -7.90
C LYS A 66 2.97 9.22 -6.92
N ILE A 67 1.92 8.58 -7.44
CA ILE A 67 0.97 7.81 -6.63
C ILE A 67 1.71 6.64 -5.94
N GLY A 68 2.52 5.89 -6.69
CA GLY A 68 3.28 4.77 -6.14
C GLY A 68 4.26 5.20 -5.04
N VAL A 69 4.93 6.33 -5.20
CA VAL A 69 5.84 6.89 -4.18
C VAL A 69 5.06 7.29 -2.91
N ALA A 70 3.89 7.93 -3.07
CA ALA A 70 3.03 8.24 -1.93
C ALA A 70 2.54 6.96 -1.22
N THR A 71 2.15 5.93 -1.98
CA THR A 71 1.80 4.62 -1.42
C THR A 71 2.97 3.97 -0.68
N ALA A 72 4.19 4.09 -1.21
CA ALA A 72 5.39 3.59 -0.54
C ALA A 72 5.62 4.26 0.81
N GLN A 73 5.44 5.59 0.88
CA GLN A 73 5.55 6.34 2.14
C GLN A 73 4.48 5.88 3.14
N GLU A 74 3.25 5.69 2.70
CA GLU A 74 2.17 5.21 3.56
C GLU A 74 2.48 3.81 4.12
N LEU A 75 2.96 2.87 3.29
CA LEU A 75 3.35 1.53 3.76
C LEU A 75 4.48 1.60 4.79
N LEU A 76 5.45 2.49 4.63
CA LEU A 76 6.52 2.69 5.62
C LEU A 76 5.97 3.21 6.96
N GLU A 77 5.02 4.15 6.93
CA GLU A 77 4.35 4.65 8.13
C GLU A 77 3.50 3.55 8.80
N GLN A 78 2.74 2.78 8.00
CA GLN A 78 1.95 1.65 8.49
C GLN A 78 2.85 0.62 9.16
N ARG A 79 4.00 0.29 8.58
CA ARG A 79 4.98 -0.60 9.19
C ARG A 79 5.42 -0.11 10.57
N GLU A 80 5.75 1.18 10.70
CA GLU A 80 6.18 1.74 11.98
C GLU A 80 5.09 1.61 13.06
N LYS A 81 3.81 1.73 12.67
CA LYS A 81 2.66 1.48 13.57
C LYS A 81 2.56 0.01 13.98
N LEU A 82 2.79 -0.92 13.05
CA LEU A 82 2.80 -2.36 13.35
C LEU A 82 3.95 -2.73 14.29
N GLU A 83 5.16 -2.19 14.08
CA GLU A 83 6.31 -2.43 14.96
C GLU A 83 6.07 -1.91 16.38
N ARG A 84 5.45 -0.73 16.51
CA ARG A 84 5.01 -0.22 17.83
C ARG A 84 3.96 -1.12 18.47
N THR A 85 2.99 -1.59 17.69
CA THR A 85 1.96 -2.51 18.18
C THR A 85 2.57 -3.82 18.68
N GLU A 86 3.49 -4.41 17.92
CA GLU A 86 4.19 -5.63 18.32
C GLU A 86 4.99 -5.43 19.62
N LYS A 87 5.72 -4.32 19.74
CA LYS A 87 6.47 -3.98 20.95
C LYS A 87 5.56 -3.79 22.17
N ASN A 88 4.42 -3.11 22.00
CA ASN A 88 3.45 -2.92 23.08
C ASN A 88 2.87 -4.26 23.54
N LEU A 89 2.60 -5.19 22.61
CA LEU A 89 2.17 -6.55 22.97
C LEU A 89 3.25 -7.30 23.75
N ASP A 90 4.52 -7.17 23.38
CA ASP A 90 5.61 -7.78 24.14
C ASP A 90 5.74 -7.19 25.56
N GLU A 91 5.54 -5.87 25.70
CA GLU A 91 5.51 -5.19 27.00
C GLU A 91 4.33 -5.63 27.87
N ILE A 92 3.13 -5.74 27.29
CA ILE A 92 1.96 -6.29 27.97
C ILE A 92 2.29 -7.70 28.47
N HIS A 93 2.87 -8.54 27.62
CA HIS A 93 3.24 -9.90 28.01
C HIS A 93 4.18 -9.93 29.23
N ARG A 94 5.22 -9.09 29.23
CA ARG A 94 6.15 -8.96 30.36
C ARG A 94 5.45 -8.45 31.63
N THR A 95 4.57 -7.47 31.48
CA THR A 95 3.79 -6.89 32.59
C THR A 95 2.88 -7.94 33.19
N THR A 96 2.14 -8.66 32.36
CA THR A 96 1.31 -9.80 32.73
C THR A 96 2.11 -10.87 33.47
N GLN A 97 3.33 -11.23 33.04
CA GLN A 97 4.17 -12.17 33.80
C GLN A 97 4.53 -11.65 35.20
N MET A 98 4.84 -10.36 35.33
CA MET A 98 5.13 -9.74 36.63
C MET A 98 3.87 -9.71 37.51
N THR A 99 2.72 -9.34 36.95
CA THR A 99 1.41 -9.38 37.61
C THR A 99 1.12 -10.78 38.14
N GLN A 100 1.36 -11.84 37.35
CA GLN A 100 1.13 -13.21 37.80
C GLN A 100 1.98 -13.56 39.03
N ARG A 101 3.26 -13.17 39.05
CA ARG A 101 4.15 -13.40 40.20
C ARG A 101 3.63 -12.68 41.45
N ASN A 102 3.14 -11.46 41.29
CA ASN A 102 2.55 -10.67 42.39
C ASN A 102 1.21 -11.26 42.88
N LEU A 103 0.35 -11.76 41.99
CA LEU A 103 -0.90 -12.43 42.38
C LEU A 103 -0.61 -13.74 43.13
N ASN A 104 0.38 -14.50 42.68
CA ASN A 104 0.83 -15.72 43.36
C ASN A 104 1.37 -15.45 44.78
N SER A 105 2.06 -14.32 44.98
CA SER A 105 2.54 -13.92 46.31
C SER A 105 1.40 -13.46 47.22
N LEU A 106 0.40 -12.73 46.70
CA LEU A 106 -0.78 -12.28 47.46
C LEU A 106 -1.67 -13.44 47.91
N LYS A 107 -1.89 -14.45 47.04
CA LYS A 107 -2.63 -15.67 47.42
C LYS A 107 -2.00 -16.39 48.63
N SER A 108 -0.68 -16.36 48.74
CA SER A 108 0.04 -16.99 49.85
C SER A 108 -0.13 -16.27 51.19
N VAL A 109 -0.48 -14.98 51.20
CA VAL A 109 -0.64 -14.20 52.45
C VAL A 109 -2.02 -14.38 53.08
N PHE A 110 -3.06 -14.61 52.28
CA PHE A 110 -4.44 -14.80 52.78
C PHE A 110 -4.77 -16.25 53.19
N GLY A 111 -3.87 -17.20 52.95
CA GLY A 111 -4.07 -18.62 53.29
C GLY A 111 -3.18 -19.18 54.41
N GLY A 112 -2.30 -18.38 55.02
CA GLY A 112 -1.22 -18.90 55.87
C GLY A 112 -0.79 -17.99 57.01
N PHE A 113 -1.50 -18.05 58.13
CA PHE A 113 -1.08 -17.53 59.43
C PHE A 113 0.06 -18.35 60.10
N PHE A 114 0.98 -18.94 59.34
CA PHE A 114 2.06 -19.74 59.92
C PHE A 114 3.43 -19.47 59.28
N LYS A 115 4.29 -18.83 60.10
CA LYS A 115 5.71 -19.12 60.27
C LYS A 115 6.41 -19.74 59.05
N ASN A 116 7.04 -18.93 58.20
CA ASN A 116 8.37 -19.31 57.73
C ASN A 116 9.27 -18.10 57.49
N LYS A 117 10.21 -17.98 58.41
CA LYS A 117 11.40 -17.12 58.39
C LYS A 117 12.37 -17.66 57.32
N PHE A 118 12.99 -16.76 56.55
CA PHE A 118 14.22 -16.97 55.77
C PHE A 118 14.18 -17.98 54.61
N SER A 119 14.32 -17.52 53.36
CA SER A 119 15.45 -17.91 52.48
C SER A 119 15.48 -17.12 51.16
N LYS A 120 16.54 -16.33 51.00
CA LYS A 120 17.31 -15.98 49.79
C LYS A 120 16.58 -15.62 48.48
N LYS A 121 16.80 -14.36 48.05
CA LYS A 121 16.62 -13.88 46.66
C LYS A 121 17.47 -14.68 45.68
N PRO A 122 16.93 -15.10 44.52
CA PRO A 122 17.73 -15.38 43.34
C PRO A 122 18.08 -14.06 42.63
N GLN A 123 19.35 -13.95 42.31
CA GLN A 123 20.02 -12.93 41.53
C GLN A 123 19.36 -12.81 40.14
N GLU A 124 18.86 -11.62 39.79
CA GLU A 124 18.42 -11.30 38.42
C GLU A 124 19.65 -11.27 37.51
N ALA A 125 19.74 -12.24 36.60
CA ALA A 125 20.65 -12.17 35.47
C ALA A 125 20.15 -11.08 34.52
N SER A 126 20.99 -10.07 34.35
CA SER A 126 20.85 -9.00 33.38
C SER A 126 21.14 -9.53 31.97
N ASP A 127 20.15 -10.14 31.33
CA ASP A 127 20.18 -10.38 29.89
C ASP A 127 19.35 -9.30 29.18
N SER A 128 19.82 -8.06 29.27
CA SER A 128 19.45 -7.03 28.30
C SER A 128 20.23 -7.28 27.02
N ALA A 129 19.92 -8.40 26.36
CA ALA A 129 20.19 -8.55 24.95
C ALA A 129 19.41 -7.44 24.26
N SER A 130 20.15 -6.41 23.86
CA SER A 130 19.69 -5.37 22.94
C SER A 130 19.00 -6.06 21.76
N THR A 131 17.67 -6.16 21.83
CA THR A 131 16.85 -6.56 20.70
C THR A 131 16.82 -5.33 19.81
N THR A 132 17.91 -5.09 19.10
CA THR A 132 17.89 -4.27 17.91
C THR A 132 16.92 -4.99 16.98
N VAL A 133 15.67 -4.52 16.97
CA VAL A 133 14.69 -4.94 15.97
C VAL A 133 15.40 -4.76 14.63
N PRO A 134 15.64 -5.84 13.86
CA PRO A 134 16.34 -5.70 12.60
C PRO A 134 15.47 -4.82 11.71
N GLN A 135 15.96 -3.61 11.42
CA GLN A 135 15.34 -2.72 10.46
C GLN A 135 15.05 -3.53 9.20
N SER A 136 13.78 -3.55 8.80
CA SER A 136 13.37 -4.46 7.74
C SER A 136 14.11 -4.19 6.45
N LYS A 137 14.65 -5.27 5.87
CA LYS A 137 15.30 -5.22 4.55
C LYS A 137 14.31 -4.78 3.46
N SER A 138 13.01 -5.07 3.62
CA SER A 138 11.97 -4.62 2.68
C SER A 138 11.71 -3.12 2.82
N ALA A 139 11.57 -2.62 4.05
CA ALA A 139 11.29 -1.21 4.31
C ALA A 139 12.45 -0.29 3.91
N SER A 140 13.68 -0.69 4.21
CA SER A 140 14.88 0.05 3.79
C SER A 140 14.99 0.14 2.26
N ARG A 141 14.77 -0.97 1.55
CA ARG A 141 14.74 -0.98 0.07
C ARG A 141 13.62 -0.14 -0.50
N LEU A 142 12.41 -0.25 0.05
CA LEU A 142 11.28 0.56 -0.40
C LEU A 142 11.54 2.05 -0.17
N SER A 143 12.11 2.42 0.97
CA SER A 143 12.50 3.79 1.28
C SER A 143 13.57 4.32 0.31
N GLU A 144 14.59 3.52 0.00
CA GLU A 144 15.62 3.87 -0.98
C GLU A 144 15.03 4.04 -2.38
N THR A 145 14.17 3.12 -2.81
CA THR A 145 13.47 3.20 -4.09
C THR A 145 12.60 4.44 -4.18
N ALA A 146 11.76 4.72 -3.18
CA ALA A 146 10.88 5.88 -3.14
C ALA A 146 11.66 7.22 -3.10
N SER A 147 12.76 7.26 -2.35
CA SER A 147 13.62 8.45 -2.24
C SER A 147 14.37 8.71 -3.55
N GLY A 148 14.88 7.67 -4.21
CA GLY A 148 15.54 7.80 -5.50
C GLY A 148 14.60 8.33 -6.59
N LEU A 149 13.36 7.83 -6.62
CA LEU A 149 12.33 8.29 -7.57
C LEU A 149 11.96 9.76 -7.31
N SER A 150 11.77 10.12 -6.04
CA SER A 150 11.45 11.51 -5.64
C SER A 150 12.57 12.50 -6.01
N SER A 151 13.83 12.05 -5.95
CA SER A 151 14.99 12.87 -6.27
C SER A 151 15.33 12.90 -7.77
N GLY A 152 14.62 12.13 -8.62
CA GLY A 152 14.93 11.99 -10.04
C GLY A 152 16.29 11.33 -10.31
N THR A 153 16.88 10.65 -9.34
CA THR A 153 18.22 10.04 -9.42
C THR A 153 18.20 8.63 -9.98
N THR A 154 17.01 8.06 -10.24
CA THR A 154 16.82 6.69 -10.75
C THR A 154 17.03 6.55 -12.24
N SER A 155 17.65 7.54 -12.88
CA SER A 155 18.18 7.47 -14.24
C SER A 155 19.38 6.51 -14.30
N ALA A 156 19.14 5.22 -14.02
CA ALA A 156 20.03 4.17 -14.44
C ALA A 156 20.07 4.24 -15.97
N SER A 157 21.14 4.80 -16.50
CA SER A 157 21.45 4.87 -17.93
C SER A 157 21.17 3.51 -18.56
N PHE A 158 20.11 3.43 -19.37
CA PHE A 158 19.74 2.22 -20.06
C PHE A 158 20.72 2.02 -21.22
N SER A 159 21.43 0.89 -21.19
CA SER A 159 22.30 0.42 -22.28
C SER A 159 21.68 -0.79 -22.97
N GLY A 160 20.37 -0.73 -23.24
CA GLY A 160 19.76 -1.66 -24.18
C GLY A 160 19.40 -0.91 -25.48
N PRO A 161 18.81 -1.61 -26.46
CA PRO A 161 18.49 -0.99 -27.72
C PRO A 161 17.46 0.11 -27.49
N SER A 162 17.87 1.38 -27.57
CA SER A 162 16.94 2.48 -27.85
C SER A 162 16.24 2.11 -29.15
N GLY A 163 15.02 1.62 -29.00
CA GLY A 163 14.23 1.07 -30.10
C GLY A 163 13.71 2.23 -30.91
N ARG A 164 14.42 2.60 -31.97
CA ARG A 164 13.92 3.56 -32.94
C ARG A 164 12.63 3.03 -33.53
N THR A 165 11.58 3.85 -33.55
CA THR A 165 10.26 3.45 -34.07
C THR A 165 10.30 3.14 -35.57
N LEU A 166 11.14 3.87 -36.31
CA LEU A 166 11.32 3.69 -37.74
C LEU A 166 12.64 3.00 -38.11
N ASN A 167 12.59 2.18 -39.16
CA ASN A 167 13.77 1.58 -39.75
C ASN A 167 14.59 2.62 -40.54
N GLU A 168 15.88 2.34 -40.77
CA GLU A 168 16.85 3.26 -41.37
C GLU A 168 16.39 3.82 -42.74
N SER A 169 15.74 2.99 -43.57
CA SER A 169 15.20 3.43 -44.87
C SER A 169 14.09 4.47 -44.72
N SER A 170 13.20 4.29 -43.74
CA SER A 170 12.10 5.23 -43.48
C SER A 170 12.61 6.53 -42.87
N ARG A 171 13.62 6.45 -41.98
CA ARG A 171 14.29 7.63 -41.43
C ARG A 171 14.97 8.46 -42.51
N ASN A 172 15.67 7.82 -43.44
CA ASN A 172 16.29 8.53 -44.55
C ASN A 172 15.26 9.21 -45.48
N ALA A 173 14.05 8.67 -45.58
CA ALA A 173 12.97 9.28 -46.35
C ALA A 173 12.35 10.52 -45.66
N ILE A 174 12.33 10.55 -44.32
CA ILE A 174 11.80 11.69 -43.55
C ILE A 174 12.88 12.71 -43.14
N LYS A 175 14.16 12.41 -43.37
CA LYS A 175 15.28 13.25 -42.96
C LYS A 175 15.21 14.62 -43.63
N GLY A 176 15.39 15.68 -42.85
CA GLY A 176 15.28 17.07 -43.28
C GLY A 176 13.85 17.57 -43.46
N THR A 177 12.84 16.76 -43.15
CA THR A 177 11.42 17.16 -43.18
C THR A 177 10.90 17.44 -41.77
N ARG A 178 9.70 18.03 -41.66
CA ARG A 178 9.02 18.19 -40.36
C ARG A 178 8.74 16.87 -39.64
N TRP A 179 8.64 15.75 -40.38
CA TRP A 179 8.37 14.44 -39.81
C TRP A 179 9.56 13.88 -39.02
N GLU A 180 10.80 14.25 -39.37
CA GLU A 180 11.98 13.86 -38.59
C GLU A 180 11.91 14.43 -37.16
N ALA A 181 11.46 15.68 -37.00
CA ALA A 181 11.31 16.29 -35.69
C ALA A 181 10.24 15.58 -34.85
N MET A 182 9.09 15.25 -35.46
CA MET A 182 8.02 14.52 -34.78
C MET A 182 8.43 13.09 -34.40
N ASP A 183 9.08 12.37 -35.32
CA ASP A 183 9.62 11.02 -35.09
C ASP A 183 10.65 11.00 -33.95
N ASN A 184 11.57 11.95 -33.94
CA ASN A 184 12.55 12.07 -32.86
C ASN A 184 11.89 12.37 -31.51
N GLN A 185 10.83 13.19 -31.47
CA GLN A 185 10.09 13.47 -30.24
C GLN A 185 9.29 12.25 -29.76
N ILE A 186 8.74 11.46 -30.68
CA ILE A 186 8.08 10.18 -30.35
C ILE A 186 9.10 9.21 -29.74
N ASP A 187 10.27 9.06 -30.35
CA ASP A 187 11.34 8.19 -29.82
C ASP A 187 11.81 8.65 -28.44
N GLU A 188 12.00 9.96 -28.23
CA GLU A 188 12.37 10.52 -26.93
C GLU A 188 11.28 10.25 -25.86
N ASN A 189 10.01 10.43 -26.22
CA ASN A 189 8.89 10.11 -25.33
C ASN A 189 8.86 8.62 -24.97
N LEU A 190 9.10 7.73 -25.94
CA LEU A 190 9.12 6.28 -25.71
C LEU A 190 10.30 5.85 -24.82
N ASP A 191 11.46 6.46 -25.00
CA ASP A 191 12.62 6.23 -24.13
C ASP A 191 12.31 6.65 -22.69
N MET A 192 11.73 7.84 -22.48
CA MET A 192 11.27 8.30 -21.15
C MET A 192 10.20 7.38 -20.56
N MET A 193 9.21 6.97 -21.36
CA MET A 193 8.17 6.03 -20.94
C MET A 193 8.79 4.69 -20.51
N SER A 194 9.81 4.20 -21.22
CA SER A 194 10.51 2.96 -20.87
C SER A 194 11.25 3.07 -19.53
N ALA A 195 11.84 4.24 -19.24
CA ALA A 195 12.48 4.51 -17.96
C ALA A 195 11.44 4.55 -16.82
N ASN A 196 10.34 5.28 -17.02
CA ASN A 196 9.26 5.36 -16.03
C ASN A 196 8.62 3.99 -15.75
N LEU A 197 8.45 3.15 -16.78
CA LEU A 197 7.94 1.78 -16.61
C LEU A 197 8.87 0.91 -15.76
N ARG A 198 10.19 1.03 -15.93
CA ARG A 198 11.17 0.30 -15.09
C ARG A 198 11.14 0.80 -13.64
N ASN A 199 11.04 2.11 -13.46
CA ASN A 199 10.87 2.73 -12.16
C ASN A 199 9.63 2.19 -11.45
N LEU A 200 8.49 2.17 -12.14
CA LEU A 200 7.24 1.58 -11.66
C LEU A 200 7.35 0.08 -11.39
N GLN A 201 8.06 -0.68 -12.23
CA GLN A 201 8.29 -2.11 -12.00
C GLN A 201 9.10 -2.34 -10.71
N ARG A 202 10.20 -1.61 -10.52
CA ARG A 202 11.02 -1.71 -9.31
C ARG A 202 10.21 -1.33 -8.07
N LEU A 203 9.48 -0.22 -8.14
CA LEU A 203 8.61 0.24 -7.08
C LEU A 203 7.53 -0.80 -6.75
N GLY A 204 6.85 -1.34 -7.75
CA GLY A 204 5.83 -2.39 -7.56
C GLY A 204 6.39 -3.66 -6.91
N MET A 205 7.60 -4.08 -7.29
CA MET A 205 8.27 -5.22 -6.66
C MET A 205 8.62 -4.95 -5.19
N ASP A 206 9.09 -3.75 -4.86
CA ASP A 206 9.45 -3.39 -3.49
C ASP A 206 8.21 -3.17 -2.61
N LEU A 207 7.15 -2.56 -3.17
CA LEU A 207 5.83 -2.46 -2.53
C LEU A 207 5.28 -3.86 -2.21
N GLY A 208 5.32 -4.79 -3.17
CA GLY A 208 4.85 -6.15 -2.97
C GLY A 208 5.58 -6.88 -1.83
N LYS A 209 6.92 -6.82 -1.83
CA LYS A 209 7.72 -7.41 -0.74
C LYS A 209 7.45 -6.78 0.62
N GLU A 210 7.20 -5.48 0.66
CA GLU A 210 6.86 -4.79 1.91
C GLU A 210 5.48 -5.22 2.43
N VAL A 211 4.48 -5.34 1.55
CA VAL A 211 3.16 -5.87 1.90
C VAL A 211 3.27 -7.30 2.43
N ASP A 212 4.01 -8.18 1.76
CA ASP A 212 4.22 -9.56 2.22
C ASP A 212 4.88 -9.58 3.61
N SER A 213 5.90 -8.74 3.83
CA SER A 213 6.56 -8.62 5.14
C SER A 213 5.61 -8.09 6.24
N GLN A 214 4.75 -7.14 5.92
CA GLN A 214 3.75 -6.63 6.85
C GLN A 214 2.67 -7.66 7.16
N ASN A 215 2.25 -8.47 6.18
CA ASN A 215 1.32 -9.58 6.40
C ASN A 215 1.90 -10.59 7.41
N GLU A 216 3.17 -10.99 7.26
CA GLU A 216 3.82 -11.85 8.25
C GLU A 216 3.90 -11.20 9.64
N MET A 217 4.05 -9.87 9.72
CA MET A 217 4.05 -9.14 10.99
C MET A 217 2.66 -9.13 11.63
N LEU A 218 1.61 -8.94 10.83
CA LEU A 218 0.23 -9.00 11.29
C LEU A 218 -0.11 -10.37 11.90
N ASP A 219 0.32 -11.47 11.29
CA ASP A 219 0.10 -12.82 11.83
C ASP A 219 0.77 -13.01 13.21
N ARG A 220 1.99 -12.51 13.37
CA ARG A 220 2.70 -12.52 14.66
C ARG A 220 2.00 -11.66 15.70
N ILE A 221 1.61 -10.44 15.33
CA ILE A 221 0.87 -9.50 16.17
C ILE A 221 -0.45 -10.14 16.62
N HIS A 222 -1.19 -10.75 15.71
CA HIS A 222 -2.46 -11.43 16.00
C HIS A 222 -2.26 -12.53 17.04
N THR A 223 -1.28 -13.40 16.83
CA THR A 223 -0.97 -14.49 17.77
C THR A 223 -0.56 -13.97 19.15
N LYS A 224 0.25 -12.91 19.21
CA LYS A 224 0.66 -12.25 20.46
C LYS A 224 -0.55 -11.60 21.16
N ALA A 225 -1.43 -10.97 20.41
CA ALA A 225 -2.63 -10.31 20.92
C ALA A 225 -3.60 -11.32 21.54
N GLU A 226 -3.93 -12.41 20.85
CA GLU A 226 -4.79 -13.48 21.39
C GLU A 226 -4.22 -14.07 22.68
N ARG A 227 -2.90 -14.33 22.70
CA ARG A 227 -2.22 -14.85 23.89
C ARG A 227 -2.33 -13.88 25.06
N ASN A 228 -2.05 -12.60 24.83
CA ASN A 228 -2.11 -11.59 25.88
C ASN A 228 -3.53 -11.37 26.39
N ASP A 229 -4.53 -11.30 25.50
CA ASP A 229 -5.94 -11.18 25.87
C ASP A 229 -6.40 -12.36 26.74
N ALA A 230 -6.02 -13.59 26.39
CA ALA A 230 -6.34 -14.77 27.21
C ALA A 230 -5.73 -14.69 28.61
N ILE A 231 -4.46 -14.28 28.74
CA ILE A 231 -3.79 -14.22 30.05
C ILE A 231 -4.35 -13.06 30.89
N VAL A 232 -4.57 -11.88 30.30
CA VAL A 232 -5.14 -10.73 31.00
C VAL A 232 -6.53 -11.08 31.55
N ARG A 233 -7.39 -11.74 30.76
CA ARG A 233 -8.71 -12.22 31.24
C ARG A 233 -8.61 -13.20 32.41
N ASP A 234 -7.63 -14.10 32.41
CA ASP A 234 -7.42 -15.02 33.54
C ASP A 234 -6.95 -14.27 34.78
N GLN A 235 -6.03 -13.33 34.63
CA GLN A 235 -5.54 -12.49 35.72
C GLN A 235 -6.62 -11.61 36.32
N ASP A 236 -7.48 -11.01 35.50
CA ASP A 236 -8.62 -10.23 35.97
C ASP A 236 -9.57 -11.07 36.84
N LYS A 237 -9.85 -12.31 36.43
CA LYS A 237 -10.65 -13.25 37.23
C LYS A 237 -9.96 -13.62 38.54
N GLN A 238 -8.65 -13.87 38.52
CA GLN A 238 -7.87 -14.17 39.73
C GLN A 238 -7.89 -12.98 40.70
N MET A 239 -7.71 -11.76 40.20
CA MET A 239 -7.78 -10.52 40.98
C MET A 239 -9.15 -10.35 41.63
N GLN A 240 -10.25 -10.47 40.88
CA GLN A 240 -11.61 -10.38 41.44
C GLN A 240 -11.83 -11.39 42.57
N LYS A 241 -11.31 -12.61 42.42
CA LYS A 241 -11.39 -13.64 43.45
C LYS A 241 -10.61 -13.28 44.72
N ILE A 242 -9.41 -12.68 44.57
CA ILE A 242 -8.59 -12.24 45.72
C ILE A 242 -9.24 -11.06 46.45
N LEU A 243 -9.86 -10.12 45.73
CA LEU A 243 -10.57 -8.99 46.33
C LEU A 243 -11.89 -9.36 47.03
N GLY A 244 -12.28 -10.64 47.02
CA GLY A 244 -13.50 -11.10 47.71
C GLY A 244 -14.80 -10.77 46.99
N SER A 245 -14.75 -10.24 45.76
CA SER A 245 -15.92 -10.04 44.89
C SER A 245 -16.16 -11.27 44.00
N GLY A 246 -16.31 -12.44 44.61
CA GLY A 246 -17.00 -13.54 43.94
C GLY A 246 -18.50 -13.18 43.81
N PRO A 247 -19.20 -13.58 42.73
CA PRO A 247 -20.63 -13.32 42.60
C PRO A 247 -21.38 -14.13 43.67
N SER A 248 -21.63 -13.51 44.81
CA SER A 248 -22.50 -14.00 45.87
C SER A 248 -23.57 -12.96 46.12
N SER A 249 -24.74 -13.29 45.60
CA SER A 249 -26.03 -12.65 45.78
C SER A 249 -26.38 -12.38 47.25
N SER A 250 -26.57 -11.12 47.62
CA SER A 250 -27.63 -10.68 48.56
C SER A 250 -27.71 -9.16 48.63
N ALA A 251 -28.75 -8.59 48.02
CA ALA A 251 -29.60 -7.55 48.61
C ALA A 251 -30.37 -6.87 47.47
N THR A 252 -31.62 -7.27 47.37
CA THR A 252 -32.73 -6.57 46.74
C THR A 252 -32.61 -5.05 46.92
N ALA A 253 -32.35 -4.33 45.84
CA ALA A 253 -32.61 -2.90 45.75
C ALA A 253 -33.23 -2.66 44.37
N THR A 254 -34.56 -2.60 44.39
CA THR A 254 -35.39 -2.06 43.33
C THR A 254 -34.90 -0.64 43.01
N THR A 255 -34.26 -0.45 41.86
CA THR A 255 -34.07 0.89 41.28
C THR A 255 -34.08 0.81 39.76
N THR A 256 -35.21 1.22 39.22
CA THR A 256 -35.43 1.74 37.87
C THR A 256 -34.37 2.79 37.49
N ALA A 257 -33.71 2.63 36.34
CA ALA A 257 -33.12 3.69 35.49
C ALA A 257 -32.50 3.02 34.25
N GLU A 258 -33.16 3.03 33.09
CA GLU A 258 -33.04 4.06 32.04
C GLU A 258 -31.61 4.30 31.52
N SER A 259 -31.39 3.82 30.29
CA SER A 259 -30.50 4.35 29.24
C SER A 259 -29.28 5.19 29.65
N LEU A 260 -28.11 4.56 29.62
CA LEU A 260 -26.83 5.25 29.55
C LEU A 260 -26.54 5.71 28.11
N THR A 261 -27.11 6.85 27.72
CA THR A 261 -26.43 7.76 26.78
C THR A 261 -25.82 8.89 27.60
N PRO A 262 -24.58 9.34 27.35
CA PRO A 262 -24.03 10.50 28.05
C PRO A 262 -24.85 11.74 27.64
N SER A 263 -25.71 12.21 28.54
CA SER A 263 -26.43 13.46 28.34
C SER A 263 -25.42 14.60 28.39
N LEU A 264 -25.02 15.14 27.24
CA LEU A 264 -24.27 16.39 27.18
C LEU A 264 -25.07 17.48 27.91
N ASP A 265 -24.40 18.22 28.79
CA ASP A 265 -24.98 19.34 29.51
C ASP A 265 -25.52 20.40 28.51
N THR A 266 -26.59 21.07 28.92
CA THR A 266 -27.33 22.07 28.12
C THR A 266 -26.41 23.20 27.65
N SER A 267 -25.41 23.55 28.47
CA SER A 267 -24.35 24.51 28.12
C SER A 267 -23.51 24.03 26.94
N THR A 268 -23.14 22.74 26.92
CA THR A 268 -22.37 22.13 25.83
C THR A 268 -23.20 22.01 24.56
N LYS A 269 -24.48 21.67 24.67
CA LYS A 269 -25.40 21.63 23.52
C LYS A 269 -25.59 23.01 22.87
N MET A 270 -25.76 24.07 23.67
CA MET A 270 -25.87 25.43 23.13
C MET A 270 -24.56 25.93 22.50
N SER A 271 -23.40 25.60 23.08
CA SER A 271 -22.10 25.95 22.52
C SER A 271 -21.87 25.28 21.15
N LEU A 272 -22.24 24.00 21.01
CA LEU A 272 -22.13 23.28 19.74
C LEU A 272 -23.10 23.82 18.68
N MET A 273 -24.33 24.17 19.10
CA MET A 273 -25.34 24.73 18.20
C MET A 273 -24.93 26.10 17.67
N MET A 274 -24.39 26.98 18.52
CA MET A 274 -23.88 28.30 18.10
C MET A 274 -22.68 28.20 17.14
N LYS A 275 -21.79 27.21 17.34
CA LYS A 275 -20.64 26.98 16.45
C LYS A 275 -21.05 26.41 15.08
N ALA A 276 -22.15 25.66 15.02
CA ALA A 276 -22.67 25.13 13.77
C ALA A 276 -23.34 26.23 12.92
N THR A 277 -23.99 27.21 13.54
CA THR A 277 -24.62 28.33 12.81
C THR A 277 -23.62 29.31 12.20
N SER A 278 -22.37 29.36 12.69
CA SER A 278 -21.31 30.20 12.09
C SER A 278 -20.60 29.55 10.89
N LEU A 279 -20.93 28.31 10.53
CA LEU A 279 -20.34 27.60 9.38
C LEU A 279 -21.22 27.62 8.13
N PHE A 280 -22.40 28.25 8.20
CA PHE A 280 -23.34 28.37 7.08
C PHE A 280 -23.76 29.82 6.80
N ARG A 281 -22.84 30.76 6.95
CA ARG A 281 -22.94 32.10 6.37
C ARG A 281 -21.64 32.54 5.74
#